data_AF-A0A8K0GTA3-F1
#
_entry.id   AF-A0A8K0GTA3-F1
#
_cell.length_a   1.000
_cell.length_b   1.000
_cell.length_c   1.000
_cell.angle_alpha   90.00
_cell.angle_beta   90.00
_cell.angle_gamma   90.00
#
_symmetry.space_group_name_H-M   'P 1'
#
loop_
_entity.id
_entity.type
_entity.pdbx_description
1 polymer ?
#
loop_
_entity_poly.entity_id
_entity_poly.type
_entity_poly.pdbx_seq_one_letter_code
_entity_poly.pdbx_strand_id
1 'polypeptide(L)'
;MYRQRCRRVWDEIRVAFPDESKGSRILVTTRGGVIARHASPTPPHVLEPLNKNESWELLQKKAFQRGEWRSHHNLEEIGKELARSCGGLPLSIVLLGGILATKEKSHHVWSDSLGMSIHISLMRRGRHSETKLQPSAREFPAK
;
A
#
# COMPACT_ATOMS: atom_id res chain seq x y z
N MET A 1 9.94 -21.10 -1.26
CA MET A 1 9.43 -21.83 -0.07
C MET A 1 8.25 -21.14 0.65
N TYR A 2 8.29 -19.85 1.01
CA TYR A 2 7.19 -19.21 1.78
C TYR A 2 5.79 -19.23 1.12
N ARG A 3 5.69 -19.23 -0.22
CA ARG A 3 4.40 -19.21 -0.94
C ARG A 3 3.59 -20.51 -0.83
N GLN A 4 4.23 -21.67 -0.63
CA GLN A 4 3.53 -22.96 -0.48
C GLN A 4 2.81 -23.05 0.87
N ARG A 5 3.42 -22.48 1.93
CA ARG A 5 2.91 -22.57 3.30
C ARG A 5 1.55 -21.90 3.44
N CYS A 6 1.36 -20.72 2.85
CA CYS A 6 0.10 -20.00 2.97
C CYS A 6 -1.07 -20.68 2.22
N ARG A 7 -0.81 -21.46 1.16
CA ARG A 7 -1.87 -22.24 0.50
C ARG A 7 -2.39 -23.33 1.42
N ARG A 8 -1.47 -24.12 1.98
CA ARG A 8 -1.80 -25.20 2.90
C ARG A 8 -2.58 -24.70 4.13
N VAL A 9 -2.14 -23.58 4.71
CA VAL A 9 -2.85 -22.93 5.83
C VAL A 9 -4.28 -22.55 5.44
N TRP A 10 -4.48 -22.00 4.24
CA TRP A 10 -5.83 -21.68 3.76
C TRP A 10 -6.67 -22.94 3.55
N ASP A 11 -6.09 -24.00 2.98
CA ASP A 11 -6.78 -25.27 2.76
C ASP A 11 -7.24 -25.89 4.08
N GLU A 12 -6.42 -25.85 5.13
CA GLU A 12 -6.76 -26.28 6.48
C GLU A 12 -7.89 -25.43 7.09
N ILE A 13 -7.85 -24.10 6.93
CA ILE A 13 -8.87 -23.18 7.45
C ILE A 13 -10.21 -23.36 6.74
N ARG A 14 -10.22 -23.54 5.41
CA ARG A 14 -11.45 -23.58 4.60
C ARG A 14 -12.34 -24.77 4.96
N VAL A 15 -11.76 -25.86 5.48
CA VAL A 15 -12.53 -27.03 5.94
C VAL A 15 -13.50 -26.68 7.08
N ALA A 16 -13.18 -25.69 7.91
CA ALA A 16 -14.06 -25.23 8.99
C ALA A 16 -15.26 -24.40 8.48
N PHE A 17 -15.27 -24.01 7.20
CA PHE A 17 -16.30 -23.16 6.61
C PHE A 17 -16.83 -23.78 5.30
N PRO A 18 -17.60 -24.89 5.40
CA PRO A 18 -18.21 -25.51 4.23
C PRO A 18 -19.21 -24.55 3.56
N ASP A 19 -19.24 -24.56 2.23
CA ASP A 19 -20.22 -23.80 1.46
C ASP A 19 -21.55 -24.55 1.42
N GLU A 20 -22.44 -24.22 2.36
CA GLU A 20 -23.78 -24.78 2.46
C GLU A 20 -24.86 -23.86 1.89
N SER A 21 -24.49 -22.87 1.06
CA SER A 21 -25.44 -21.91 0.47
C SER A 21 -26.25 -21.10 1.50
N LYS A 22 -25.74 -20.95 2.74
CA LYS A 22 -26.42 -20.24 3.85
C LYS A 22 -26.21 -18.72 3.84
N GLY A 23 -25.50 -18.18 2.85
CA GLY A 23 -25.29 -16.74 2.66
C GLY A 23 -24.13 -16.11 3.44
N SER A 24 -23.47 -16.85 4.33
CA SER A 24 -22.23 -16.40 4.98
C SER A 24 -21.11 -16.18 3.96
N ARG A 25 -20.22 -15.20 4.19
CA ARG A 25 -19.12 -14.87 3.27
C ARG A 25 -17.80 -14.69 4.02
N ILE A 26 -16.71 -15.11 3.40
CA ILE A 26 -15.34 -14.92 3.93
C ILE A 26 -14.61 -13.89 3.07
N LEU A 27 -14.04 -12.87 3.71
CA LEU A 27 -13.18 -11.88 3.05
C LEU A 27 -11.71 -12.16 3.42
N VAL A 28 -10.90 -12.50 2.42
CA VAL A 28 -9.47 -12.76 2.59
C VAL A 28 -8.67 -11.55 2.11
N THR A 29 -7.82 -11.00 2.98
CA THR A 29 -6.85 -9.96 2.61
C THR A 29 -5.43 -10.52 2.63
N THR A 30 -4.64 -10.27 1.59
CA THR A 30 -3.26 -10.80 1.49
C THR A 30 -2.39 -9.93 0.59
N ARG A 31 -1.09 -9.88 0.88
CA ARG A 31 -0.07 -9.28 -0.01
C ARG A 31 0.37 -10.24 -1.12
N GLY A 32 0.04 -11.53 -1.03
CA GLY A 32 0.46 -12.54 -1.98
C GLY A 32 -0.64 -12.87 -2.98
N GLY A 33 -0.52 -12.36 -4.22
CA GLY A 33 -1.52 -12.61 -5.27
C GLY A 33 -1.75 -14.09 -5.61
N VAL A 34 -0.76 -14.94 -5.33
CA VAL A 34 -0.89 -16.41 -5.45
C VAL A 34 -1.93 -16.96 -4.48
N ILE A 35 -1.96 -16.48 -3.23
CA ILE A 35 -2.93 -16.92 -2.23
C ILE A 35 -4.31 -16.33 -2.53
N ALA A 36 -4.37 -15.07 -2.98
CA ALA A 36 -5.64 -14.45 -3.34
C ALA A 36 -6.38 -15.24 -4.43
N ARG A 37 -5.65 -15.70 -5.48
CA ARG A 37 -6.21 -16.55 -6.53
C ARG A 37 -6.50 -17.99 -6.10
N HIS A 38 -5.80 -18.49 -5.08
CA HIS A 38 -6.04 -19.83 -4.53
C HIS A 38 -7.28 -19.84 -3.63
N ALA A 39 -7.55 -18.73 -2.95
CA ALA A 39 -8.61 -18.67 -1.95
C ALA A 39 -10.03 -18.57 -2.53
N SER A 40 -10.18 -18.04 -3.74
CA SER A 40 -11.47 -17.83 -4.39
C SER A 40 -11.41 -18.17 -5.88
N PRO A 41 -12.48 -18.75 -6.45
CA PRO A 41 -12.62 -18.87 -7.91
C PRO A 41 -12.82 -17.51 -8.60
N THR A 42 -13.24 -16.48 -7.87
CA THR A 42 -13.39 -15.12 -8.43
C THR A 42 -12.03 -14.42 -8.51
N PRO A 43 -11.81 -13.56 -9.52
CA PRO A 43 -10.61 -12.75 -9.61
C PRO A 43 -10.41 -11.91 -8.33
N PRO A 44 -9.18 -11.84 -7.78
CA PRO A 44 -8.91 -11.01 -6.62
C PRO A 44 -9.16 -9.52 -6.89
N HIS A 45 -9.72 -8.83 -5.90
CA HIS A 45 -9.76 -7.38 -5.90
C HIS A 45 -8.36 -6.83 -5.54
N VAL A 46 -7.71 -6.19 -6.50
CA VAL A 46 -6.40 -5.55 -6.30
C VAL A 46 -6.63 -4.13 -5.78
N LEU A 47 -6.10 -3.85 -4.59
CA LEU A 47 -6.14 -2.50 -4.02
C LEU A 47 -5.10 -1.63 -4.70
N GLU A 48 -5.57 -0.58 -5.35
CA GLU A 48 -4.72 0.42 -5.98
C GLU A 48 -4.24 1.46 -4.96
N PRO A 49 -3.03 2.05 -5.17
CA PRO A 49 -2.62 3.22 -4.42
C PRO A 49 -3.58 4.39 -4.61
N LEU A 50 -3.64 5.29 -3.64
CA LEU A 50 -4.38 6.53 -3.74
C LEU A 50 -3.83 7.39 -4.89
N ASN A 51 -4.73 8.04 -5.60
CA ASN A 51 -4.34 9.02 -6.60
C ASN A 51 -3.81 10.31 -5.92
N LYS A 52 -3.31 11.25 -6.73
CA LYS A 52 -2.69 12.48 -6.22
C LYS A 52 -3.65 13.33 -5.37
N ASN A 53 -4.91 13.43 -5.79
CA ASN A 53 -5.92 14.23 -5.10
C ASN A 53 -6.34 13.57 -3.79
N GLU A 54 -6.61 12.27 -3.81
CA GLU A 54 -6.92 11.49 -2.60
C GLU A 54 -5.76 11.50 -1.60
N SER A 55 -4.53 11.41 -2.09
CA SER A 55 -3.34 11.46 -1.25
C SER A 55 -3.19 12.80 -0.55
N TRP A 56 -3.41 13.89 -1.29
CA TRP A 56 -3.39 15.24 -0.72
C TRP A 56 -4.53 15.45 0.27
N GLU A 57 -5.74 15.01 -0.05
CA GLU A 57 -6.89 15.09 0.86
C GLU A 57 -6.64 14.32 2.17
N LEU A 58 -6.07 13.11 2.08
CA LEU A 58 -5.69 12.34 3.27
C LEU A 58 -4.61 13.04 4.08
N LEU A 59 -3.60 13.65 3.43
CA LEU A 59 -2.56 14.40 4.13
C LEU A 59 -3.16 15.60 4.86
N GLN A 60 -4.05 16.36 4.21
CA GLN A 60 -4.74 17.49 4.83
C GLN A 60 -5.48 17.08 6.11
N LYS A 61 -6.27 15.99 6.02
CA LYS A 61 -7.01 15.43 7.17
C LYS A 61 -6.14 14.98 8.33
N LYS A 62 -4.85 14.73 8.08
CA LYS A 62 -3.90 14.25 9.10
C LYS A 62 -2.97 15.33 9.62
N ALA A 63 -2.58 16.28 8.77
CA ALA A 63 -1.67 17.35 9.12
C ALA A 63 -2.40 18.55 9.77
N PHE A 64 -3.66 18.79 9.45
CA PHE A 64 -4.42 19.95 9.92
C PHE A 64 -5.61 19.53 10.80
N GLN A 65 -5.97 20.41 11.73
CA GLN A 65 -7.26 20.35 12.42
C GLN A 65 -8.41 20.63 11.45
N ARG A 66 -9.63 20.27 11.86
CA ARG A 66 -10.82 20.40 11.00
C ARG A 66 -11.02 21.86 10.59
N GLY A 67 -10.85 22.15 9.29
CA GLY A 67 -11.05 23.47 8.70
C GLY A 67 -9.81 24.38 8.71
N GLU A 68 -8.76 24.03 9.46
CA GLU A 68 -7.52 24.84 9.58
C GLU A 68 -6.79 24.98 8.23
N TRP A 69 -6.87 23.96 7.37
CA TRP A 69 -6.19 24.00 6.05
C TRP A 69 -6.63 25.20 5.19
N ARG A 70 -7.87 25.69 5.35
CA ARG A 70 -8.40 26.83 4.60
C ARG A 70 -7.67 28.14 4.90
N SER A 71 -6.95 28.21 6.03
CA SER A 71 -6.13 29.37 6.37
C SER A 71 -4.70 29.26 5.86
N HIS A 72 -4.33 28.14 5.23
CA HIS A 72 -2.94 27.80 4.86
C HIS A 72 -2.81 27.46 3.36
N HIS A 73 -3.44 28.24 2.49
CA HIS A 73 -3.40 28.03 1.03
C HIS A 73 -1.97 28.06 0.46
N ASN A 74 -1.06 28.80 1.08
CA ASN A 74 0.35 28.85 0.74
C ASN A 74 1.08 27.51 0.94
N LEU A 75 0.50 26.55 1.67
CA LEU A 75 1.08 25.22 1.89
C LEU A 75 0.55 24.17 0.91
N GLU A 76 -0.37 24.53 0.02
CA GLU A 76 -1.02 23.55 -0.85
C GLU A 76 -0.03 22.89 -1.83
N GLU A 77 0.84 23.68 -2.46
CA GLU A 77 1.80 23.16 -3.43
C GLU A 77 2.81 22.21 -2.78
N ILE A 78 3.47 22.66 -1.70
CA ILE A 78 4.42 21.84 -0.95
C ILE A 78 3.74 20.62 -0.31
N GLY A 79 2.50 20.77 0.16
CA GLY A 79 1.70 19.68 0.70
C GLY A 79 1.38 18.61 -0.33
N LYS A 80 1.05 19.00 -1.57
CA LYS A 80 0.86 18.06 -2.68
C LYS A 80 2.15 17.34 -3.06
N GLU A 81 3.29 18.03 -3.02
CA GLU A 81 4.60 17.41 -3.27
C GLU A 81 4.96 16.38 -2.20
N LEU A 82 4.76 16.74 -0.92
CA LEU A 82 4.90 15.85 0.21
C LEU A 82 3.99 14.62 0.10
N ALA A 83 2.71 14.80 -0.23
CA ALA A 83 1.78 13.69 -0.44
C ALA A 83 2.21 12.80 -1.61
N ARG A 84 2.71 13.38 -2.70
CA ARG A 84 3.22 12.64 -3.87
C ARG A 84 4.45 11.79 -3.52
N SER A 85 5.32 12.27 -2.64
CA SER A 85 6.52 11.53 -2.21
C SER A 85 6.20 10.20 -1.49
N CYS A 86 4.98 10.06 -0.95
CA CYS A 86 4.48 8.84 -0.31
C CYS A 86 3.99 7.77 -1.30
N GLY A 87 3.98 8.04 -2.61
CA GLY A 87 3.61 7.06 -3.65
C GLY A 87 2.17 6.55 -3.57
N GLY A 88 1.24 7.36 -3.04
CA GLY A 88 -0.18 6.97 -2.92
C GLY A 88 -0.48 5.98 -1.80
N LEU A 89 0.49 5.67 -0.94
CA LEU A 89 0.31 4.66 0.11
C LEU A 89 -0.36 5.29 1.34
N PRO A 90 -1.57 4.86 1.74
CA PRO A 90 -2.30 5.49 2.83
C PRO A 90 -1.50 5.57 4.13
N LEU A 91 -0.81 4.48 4.50
CA LEU A 91 -0.04 4.41 5.74
C LEU A 91 1.13 5.42 5.76
N SER A 92 1.83 5.60 4.64
CA SER A 92 2.94 6.55 4.55
C SER A 92 2.45 7.99 4.64
N ILE A 93 1.32 8.29 4.01
CA ILE A 93 0.68 9.62 4.07
C ILE A 93 0.21 9.94 5.49
N VAL A 94 -0.39 8.98 6.18
CA VAL A 94 -0.84 9.16 7.57
C VAL A 94 0.33 9.44 8.50
N LEU A 95 1.45 8.71 8.35
CA LEU A 95 2.65 8.94 9.14
C LEU A 95 3.22 10.34 8.91
N LEU A 96 3.36 10.73 7.64
CA LEU A 96 3.82 12.07 7.28
C LEU A 96 2.89 13.16 7.84
N GLY A 97 1.58 12.98 7.68
CA GLY A 97 0.58 13.91 8.23
C GLY A 97 0.67 14.03 9.75
N GLY A 98 0.86 12.93 10.47
CA GLY A 98 1.08 12.93 11.92
C GLY A 98 2.34 13.69 12.33
N ILE A 99 3.43 13.57 11.57
CA ILE A 99 4.65 14.36 11.80
C ILE A 99 4.40 15.83 11.51
N LEU A 100 3.76 16.18 10.39
CA LEU A 100 3.47 17.56 10.04
C LEU A 100 2.48 18.22 11.02
N ALA A 101 1.61 17.44 11.67
CA ALA A 101 0.69 17.92 12.70
C ALA A 101 1.40 18.50 13.92
N THR A 102 2.62 18.04 14.24
CA THR A 102 3.42 18.55 15.36
C THR A 102 4.35 19.70 14.98
N LYS A 103 4.42 20.04 13.69
CA LYS A 103 5.28 21.09 13.14
C LYS A 103 4.50 22.36 12.85
N GLU A 104 5.22 23.48 12.85
CA GLU A 104 4.70 24.78 12.41
C GLU A 104 4.18 24.70 10.96
N LYS A 105 3.08 25.42 10.69
CA LYS A 105 2.44 25.51 9.37
C LYS A 105 3.10 26.59 8.51
N SER A 106 4.40 26.44 8.26
CA SER A 106 5.17 27.35 7.42
C SER A 106 5.79 26.61 6.24
N HIS A 107 5.93 27.32 5.11
CA HIS A 107 6.47 26.74 3.88
C HIS A 107 7.89 26.19 4.09
N HIS A 108 8.72 26.92 4.84
CA HIS A 108 10.10 26.53 5.15
C HIS A 108 10.15 25.19 5.90
N VAL A 109 9.39 25.06 6.99
CA VAL A 109 9.36 23.83 7.81
C VAL A 109 8.82 22.61 7.04
N TRP A 110 7.85 22.83 6.15
CA TRP A 110 7.31 21.78 5.30
C TRP A 110 8.29 21.40 4.19
N SER A 111 9.01 22.36 3.62
CA SER A 111 10.05 22.14 2.62
C SER A 111 11.19 21.27 3.19
N ASP A 112 11.65 21.56 4.41
CA ASP A 112 12.66 20.74 5.09
C ASP A 112 12.21 19.28 5.30
N SER A 113 10.89 19.06 5.40
CA SER A 113 10.32 17.74 5.60
C SER A 113 10.37 16.87 4.33
N LEU A 114 10.63 17.44 3.14
CA LEU A 114 10.85 16.66 1.91
C LEU A 114 12.06 15.71 2.03
N GLY A 115 13.10 16.12 2.76
CA GLY A 115 14.28 15.29 3.01
C GLY A 115 13.97 14.06 3.88
N MET A 116 12.98 14.17 4.79
CA MET A 116 12.53 13.06 5.65
C MET A 116 11.66 12.05 4.89
N SER A 117 10.89 12.52 3.90
CA SER A 117 9.97 11.67 3.13
C SER A 117 10.64 10.51 2.38
N ILE A 118 11.92 10.67 2.01
CA ILE A 118 12.71 9.60 1.37
C ILE A 118 12.86 8.39 2.31
N HIS A 119 13.05 8.61 3.62
CA HIS A 119 13.18 7.53 4.60
C HIS A 119 11.86 6.81 4.90
N ILE A 120 10.73 7.55 4.90
CA ILE A 120 9.39 6.96 5.12
C ILE A 120 9.02 5.99 3.98
N SER A 121 9.36 6.33 2.74
CA SER A 121 9.16 5.44 1.58
C SER A 121 10.10 4.23 1.57
N LEU A 122 11.32 4.36 2.12
CA LEU A 122 12.30 3.26 2.20
C LEU A 122 11.94 2.17 3.20
N MET A 123 11.15 2.48 4.24
CA MET A 123 10.63 1.48 5.19
C MET A 123 9.75 0.40 4.52
N ARG A 124 9.39 0.56 3.23
CA ARG A 124 8.66 -0.45 2.44
C ARG A 124 9.50 -1.26 1.44
N ARG A 125 10.80 -1.00 1.26
CA ARG A 125 11.66 -1.94 0.49
C ARG A 125 12.01 -3.14 1.37
N GLY A 126 11.01 -3.98 1.64
CA GLY A 126 11.25 -5.40 1.81
C GLY A 126 11.89 -5.91 0.53
N ARG A 127 13.18 -6.27 0.58
CA ARG A 127 13.95 -6.88 -0.49
C ARG A 127 13.13 -7.94 -1.23
N HIS A 128 12.81 -7.67 -2.48
CA HIS A 128 12.58 -8.68 -3.51
C HIS A 128 13.08 -8.10 -4.84
N SER A 129 14.39 -8.20 -5.02
CA SER A 129 14.99 -8.26 -6.35
C SER A 129 14.57 -9.59 -6.98
N GLU A 130 13.75 -9.55 -8.03
CA GLU A 130 13.76 -10.60 -9.05
C GLU A 130 13.80 -9.89 -10.40
N THR A 131 15.02 -9.83 -10.91
CA THR A 131 15.40 -9.71 -12.31
C THR A 131 14.39 -10.46 -13.18
N LYS A 132 13.77 -9.75 -14.13
CA LYS A 132 13.13 -10.41 -15.29
C LYS A 132 14.24 -11.09 -16.08
N LEU A 133 14.41 -12.39 -15.89
CA LEU A 133 15.02 -13.26 -16.89
C LEU A 133 13.88 -14.04 -17.55
N GLN A 134 13.68 -13.81 -18.85
CA GLN A 134 12.78 -14.62 -19.65
C GLN A 134 13.34 -16.05 -19.77
N PRO A 135 12.52 -17.12 -19.68
CA PRO A 135 12.98 -18.44 -20.06
C PRO A 135 12.90 -18.58 -21.57
N SER A 136 14.07 -18.55 -22.23
CA SER A 136 14.25 -19.12 -23.56
C SER A 136 14.15 -20.64 -23.42
N ALA A 137 13.17 -21.22 -24.10
CA ALA A 137 13.01 -22.65 -24.25
C ALA A 137 14.21 -23.22 -25.02
N ARG A 138 14.85 -24.26 -24.46
CA ARG A 138 15.53 -25.30 -25.22
C ARG A 138 15.30 -26.64 -24.54
N GLU A 139 14.51 -27.47 -25.19
CA GLU A 139 14.43 -28.91 -24.97
C GLU A 139 15.81 -29.55 -25.19
N PHE A 140 16.11 -30.57 -24.40
CA PHE A 140 17.07 -31.61 -24.78
C PHE A 140 16.48 -32.99 -24.45
N PRO A 141 16.65 -33.98 -25.34
CA PRO A 141 16.04 -35.29 -25.22
C PRO A 141 16.78 -36.18 -24.23
N ALA A 142 16.04 -37.06 -23.55
CA ALA A 142 16.60 -38.14 -22.74
C ALA A 142 17.18 -39.23 -23.64
N LYS A 143 18.36 -39.74 -23.27
CA LYS A 143 18.81 -41.10 -23.61
C LYS A 143 18.39 -42.05 -22.51
#